data_AF-A0A2H0ITW8-F1
#
_entry.id   AF-A0A2H0ITW8-F1
#
_cell.length_a   1.000
_cell.length_b   1.000
_cell.length_c   1.000
_cell.angle_alpha   90.00
_cell.angle_beta   90.00
_cell.angle_gamma   90.00
#
_symmetry.space_group_name_H-M   'P 1'
#
loop_
_entity.id
_entity.type
_entity.pdbx_description
1 polymer ?
#
loop_
_entity_poly.entity_id
_entity_poly.type
_entity_poly.pdbx_seq_one_letter_code
_entity_poly.pdbx_strand_id
1 'polypeptide(L)'
;MFFVVTAKAQTGQTLSLNSNGQASLNFANLNLSDCFSDSYFLPSRAIGDDHAMWLSNNSFPASSTDFLFDSNAKFIQNVDGTATLTGILTNTTNQQDQWEVTLYLSNGANWSQWSSLGRSYKDEGGFANGNHVNWTYYIINPNTASQLVGLQGNAGKTVPIIHMPANLNIGFQFGTGANMKNAGFGMSGWFSYSLNGTNYYQGDFNLDLSTIERVIQKTASKTDFDCDDLGSNTITVTSTDQFGNSCSQDVDITIQDITPPNVVTKN
;
A
#
# COMPACT_ATOMS: atom_id res chain seq x y z
N MET A 1 -16.12 -6.75 -6.63
CA MET A 1 -15.92 -6.97 -8.07
C MET A 1 -14.43 -6.92 -8.30
N PHE A 2 -13.76 -8.06 -8.42
CA PHE A 2 -12.31 -8.10 -8.58
C PHE A 2 -11.98 -7.60 -9.99
N PHE A 3 -11.33 -6.45 -10.08
CA PHE A 3 -10.75 -6.00 -11.33
C PHE A 3 -9.52 -6.86 -11.58
N VAL A 4 -9.65 -7.81 -12.50
CA VAL A 4 -8.50 -8.43 -13.17
C VAL A 4 -7.86 -7.30 -13.96
N VAL A 5 -6.78 -6.73 -13.42
CA VAL A 5 -5.89 -5.88 -14.20
C VAL A 5 -5.25 -6.82 -15.22
N THR A 6 -5.68 -6.73 -16.47
CA THR A 6 -5.05 -7.41 -17.59
C THR A 6 -3.65 -6.83 -17.71
N ALA A 7 -2.68 -7.52 -17.11
CA ALA A 7 -1.27 -7.30 -17.35
C ALA A 7 -1.07 -7.28 -18.86
N LYS A 8 -0.44 -6.24 -19.40
CA LYS A 8 -0.04 -6.24 -20.80
C LYS A 8 0.97 -7.36 -20.95
N ALA A 9 0.59 -8.42 -21.66
CA ALA A 9 1.48 -9.53 -21.97
C ALA A 9 2.72 -8.97 -22.66
N GLN A 10 3.88 -9.12 -22.02
CA GLN A 10 5.11 -9.13 -22.78
C GLN A 10 5.00 -10.30 -23.76
N THR A 11 4.94 -9.93 -25.04
CA THR A 11 5.17 -10.74 -26.24
C THR A 11 6.11 -11.91 -25.95
N GLY A 12 5.68 -13.13 -26.30
CA GLY A 12 6.27 -14.41 -25.88
C GLY A 12 7.80 -14.51 -25.91
N GLN A 13 8.35 -15.33 -25.00
CA GLN A 13 9.79 -15.59 -24.95
C GLN A 13 10.17 -16.77 -25.84
N THR A 14 11.38 -16.73 -26.40
CA THR A 14 11.97 -17.89 -27.09
C THR A 14 13.16 -18.42 -26.29
N LEU A 15 13.18 -19.72 -26.02
CA LEU A 15 14.30 -20.42 -25.37
C LEU A 15 14.88 -21.44 -26.35
N SER A 16 16.20 -21.55 -26.37
CA SER A 16 16.90 -22.57 -27.17
C SER A 16 17.36 -23.72 -26.29
N LEU A 17 17.15 -24.96 -26.74
CA LEU A 17 17.72 -26.13 -26.10
C LEU A 17 19.26 -26.09 -26.13
N ASN A 18 19.90 -26.50 -25.04
CA ASN A 18 21.34 -26.70 -24.96
C ASN A 18 21.77 -28.02 -25.64
N SER A 19 23.06 -28.34 -25.59
CA SER A 19 23.61 -29.59 -26.18
C SER A 19 23.05 -30.89 -25.57
N ASN A 20 22.39 -30.81 -24.41
CA ASN A 20 21.75 -31.93 -23.74
C ASN A 20 20.23 -31.96 -23.99
N GLY A 21 19.70 -31.09 -24.85
CA GLY A 21 18.27 -31.02 -25.14
C GLY A 21 17.46 -30.37 -24.02
N GLN A 22 18.04 -29.45 -23.24
CA GLN A 22 17.36 -28.80 -22.11
C GLN A 22 17.38 -27.27 -22.23
N ALA A 23 16.32 -26.61 -21.78
CA ALA A 23 16.25 -25.16 -21.60
C ALA A 23 15.55 -24.82 -20.28
N SER A 24 15.88 -23.68 -19.68
CA SER A 24 15.22 -23.21 -18.46
C SER A 24 14.78 -21.74 -18.58
N LEU A 25 13.63 -21.43 -18.00
CA LEU A 25 13.07 -20.09 -17.96
C LEU A 25 13.92 -19.18 -17.06
N ASN A 26 14.26 -18.00 -17.59
CA ASN A 26 14.86 -16.93 -16.80
C ASN A 26 13.84 -15.82 -16.51
N PHE A 27 13.47 -15.67 -15.24
CA PHE A 27 12.52 -14.66 -14.78
C PHE A 27 12.99 -13.20 -14.96
N ALA A 28 14.29 -12.96 -15.19
CA ALA A 28 14.84 -11.63 -15.43
C ALA A 28 14.26 -10.98 -16.69
N ASN A 29 13.89 -11.80 -17.68
CA ASN A 29 13.34 -11.35 -18.95
C ASN A 29 11.81 -11.22 -18.94
N LEU A 30 11.16 -11.49 -17.80
CA LEU A 30 9.72 -11.31 -17.62
C LEU A 30 9.45 -10.02 -16.84
N ASN A 31 8.94 -8.99 -17.50
CA ASN A 31 8.46 -7.81 -16.81
C ASN A 31 7.01 -8.00 -16.37
N LEU A 32 6.84 -8.39 -15.11
CA LEU A 32 5.53 -8.56 -14.46
C LEU A 32 5.28 -7.46 -13.40
N SER A 33 6.05 -6.37 -13.46
CA SER A 33 5.87 -5.24 -12.53
C SER A 33 4.54 -4.50 -12.75
N ASP A 34 3.94 -4.62 -13.94
CA ASP A 34 2.68 -3.97 -14.33
C ASP A 34 1.45 -4.48 -13.59
N CYS A 35 1.55 -5.60 -12.88
CA CYS A 35 0.43 -6.17 -12.11
C CYS A 35 0.24 -5.51 -10.74
N PHE A 36 1.18 -4.67 -10.35
CA PHE A 36 1.37 -4.17 -9.00
C PHE A 36 1.44 -2.65 -9.03
N SER A 37 0.27 -2.00 -8.98
CA SER A 37 0.15 -0.54 -9.14
C SER A 37 -0.02 0.22 -7.82
N ASP A 38 -0.27 -0.49 -6.71
CA ASP A 38 -0.39 0.14 -5.40
C ASP A 38 0.98 0.59 -4.87
N SER A 39 0.98 1.72 -4.17
CA SER A 39 2.16 2.29 -3.52
C SER A 39 2.15 2.02 -2.01
N TYR A 40 3.27 1.56 -1.47
CA TYR A 40 3.42 1.16 -0.07
C TYR A 40 4.37 2.09 0.68
N PHE A 41 3.95 2.47 1.88
CA PHE A 41 4.71 3.36 2.75
C PHE A 41 4.72 2.85 4.19
N LEU A 42 5.85 3.05 4.89
CA LEU A 42 5.93 2.83 6.33
C LEU A 42 5.52 4.12 7.04
N PRO A 43 4.42 4.09 7.83
CA PRO A 43 4.07 5.22 8.66
C PRO A 43 4.92 5.25 9.92
N SER A 44 5.39 6.44 10.26
CA SER A 44 6.04 6.76 11.52
C SER A 44 5.48 8.07 12.05
N ARG A 45 5.70 8.37 13.34
CA ARG A 45 5.38 9.70 13.86
C ARG A 45 6.11 10.77 13.05
N ALA A 46 5.47 11.91 12.81
CA ALA A 46 6.16 13.01 12.17
C ALA A 46 7.29 13.56 13.07
N ILE A 47 8.47 13.78 12.50
CA ILE A 47 9.60 14.40 13.20
C ILE A 47 9.22 15.82 13.64
N GLY A 48 9.47 16.16 14.91
CA GLY A 48 9.10 17.45 15.49
C GLY A 48 7.78 17.45 16.26
N ASP A 49 7.14 16.28 16.39
CA ASP A 49 5.89 16.09 17.12
C ASP A 49 5.97 14.93 18.12
N ASP A 50 5.10 15.00 19.13
CA ASP A 50 5.00 14.02 20.20
C ASP A 50 3.94 12.94 19.90
N HIS A 51 3.53 12.69 18.64
CA HIS A 51 2.57 11.60 18.34
C HIS A 51 2.53 11.20 16.86
N ALA A 52 2.20 9.92 16.59
CA ALA A 52 1.67 9.49 15.30
C ALA A 52 0.15 9.63 15.23
N MET A 53 -0.53 9.35 16.35
CA MET A 53 -1.96 9.55 16.53
C MET A 53 -2.21 10.30 17.84
N TRP A 54 -3.07 11.31 17.82
CA TRP A 54 -3.54 11.99 19.02
C TRP A 54 -5.03 11.76 19.24
N LEU A 55 -5.44 11.69 20.51
CA LEU A 55 -6.83 11.53 20.94
C LEU A 55 -7.16 12.58 22.00
N SER A 56 -8.05 13.53 21.69
CA SER A 56 -8.31 14.69 22.56
C SER A 56 -8.90 14.37 23.93
N ASN A 57 -9.49 13.18 24.10
CA ASN A 57 -10.06 12.69 25.34
C ASN A 57 -9.66 11.23 25.54
N ASN A 58 -8.36 10.97 25.58
CA ASN A 58 -7.85 9.65 25.91
C ASN A 58 -8.33 9.25 27.31
N SER A 59 -9.15 8.20 27.39
CA SER A 59 -9.82 7.79 28.63
C SER A 59 -8.94 6.94 29.55
N PHE A 60 -7.71 6.65 29.15
CA PHE A 60 -6.73 5.99 30.01
C PHE A 60 -6.08 7.03 30.95
N PRO A 61 -6.28 6.91 32.28
CA PRO A 61 -5.69 7.86 33.22
C PRO A 61 -4.16 7.84 33.14
N ALA A 62 -3.54 9.02 33.10
CA ALA A 62 -2.09 9.23 33.18
C ALA A 62 -1.24 8.71 31.99
N SER A 63 -1.83 8.28 30.87
CA SER A 63 -1.07 8.08 29.63
C SER A 63 -0.90 9.39 28.86
N SER A 64 0.22 9.54 28.16
CA SER A 64 0.43 10.58 27.15
C SER A 64 -0.64 10.48 26.06
N THR A 65 -0.72 11.49 25.19
CA THR A 65 -1.48 11.37 23.94
C THR A 65 -0.57 10.98 22.76
N ASP A 66 0.61 10.44 23.10
CA ASP A 66 1.65 10.01 22.17
C ASP A 66 1.55 8.52 21.89
N PHE A 67 1.17 8.19 20.66
CA PHE A 67 1.11 6.81 20.17
C PHE A 67 2.10 6.62 19.02
N LEU A 68 2.76 5.45 19.00
CA LEU A 68 3.67 5.04 17.93
C LEU A 68 3.17 3.78 17.24
N PHE A 69 3.39 3.71 15.94
CA PHE A 69 3.14 2.52 15.13
C PHE A 69 4.15 1.41 15.44
N ASP A 70 3.66 0.18 15.37
CA ASP A 70 4.51 -1.00 15.30
C ASP A 70 5.17 -1.13 13.91
N SER A 71 6.12 -2.06 13.79
CA SER A 71 6.87 -2.26 12.54
C SER A 71 6.04 -2.83 11.39
N ASN A 72 4.84 -3.36 11.66
CA ASN A 72 3.96 -3.93 10.63
C ASN A 72 2.97 -2.91 10.08
N ALA A 73 2.99 -1.68 10.60
CA ALA A 73 2.13 -0.63 10.11
C ALA A 73 2.44 -0.28 8.65
N LYS A 74 1.40 0.08 7.91
CA LYS A 74 1.48 0.37 6.48
C LYS A 74 0.43 1.38 6.07
N PHE A 75 0.84 2.27 5.18
CA PHE A 75 -0.05 3.10 4.39
C PHE A 75 0.03 2.64 2.94
N ILE A 76 -1.12 2.35 2.32
CA ILE A 76 -1.22 1.85 0.96
C ILE A 76 -2.07 2.83 0.16
N GLN A 77 -1.55 3.34 -0.97
CA GLN A 77 -2.36 4.00 -1.99
C GLN A 77 -2.69 3.00 -3.07
N ASN A 78 -3.99 2.77 -3.27
CA ASN A 78 -4.48 1.81 -4.24
C ASN A 78 -4.72 2.48 -5.60
N VAL A 79 -4.57 1.71 -6.68
CA VAL A 79 -4.77 2.20 -8.05
C VAL A 79 -6.20 2.70 -8.34
N ASP A 80 -7.19 2.22 -7.59
CA ASP A 80 -8.59 2.64 -7.71
C ASP A 80 -8.87 4.01 -7.07
N GLY A 81 -7.85 4.69 -6.55
CA GLY A 81 -7.96 5.99 -5.89
C GLY A 81 -8.40 5.90 -4.43
N THR A 82 -8.41 4.69 -3.84
CA THR A 82 -8.55 4.51 -2.38
C THR A 82 -7.19 4.46 -1.70
N ALA A 83 -7.17 4.61 -0.38
CA ALA A 83 -5.98 4.36 0.41
C ALA A 83 -6.34 3.69 1.74
N THR A 84 -5.40 2.96 2.34
CA THR A 84 -5.62 2.28 3.62
C THR A 84 -4.43 2.47 4.54
N LEU A 85 -4.69 2.86 5.79
CA LEU A 85 -3.71 2.85 6.88
C LEU A 85 -4.09 1.73 7.86
N THR A 86 -3.15 0.83 8.13
CA THR A 86 -3.29 -0.21 9.15
C THR A 86 -2.06 -0.29 10.03
N GLY A 87 -2.20 -0.73 11.27
CA GLY A 87 -1.09 -1.01 12.17
C GLY A 87 -1.54 -1.07 13.61
N ILE A 88 -0.62 -1.40 14.51
CA ILE A 88 -0.85 -1.32 15.95
C ILE A 88 -0.22 -0.04 16.47
N LEU A 89 -1.01 0.77 17.17
CA LEU A 89 -0.58 1.96 17.87
C LEU A 89 -0.45 1.64 19.36
N THR A 90 0.73 1.89 19.91
CA THR A 90 1.01 1.74 21.34
C THR A 90 1.38 3.08 21.94
N ASN A 91 0.78 3.42 23.08
CA ASN A 91 1.12 4.63 23.81
C ASN A 91 2.56 4.59 24.35
N THR A 92 3.31 5.68 24.22
CA THR A 92 4.74 5.72 24.58
C THR A 92 5.01 5.65 26.07
N THR A 93 4.03 6.01 26.90
CA THR A 93 4.14 6.01 28.36
C THR A 93 3.37 4.87 29.02
N ASN A 94 2.47 4.21 28.29
CA ASN A 94 1.66 3.12 28.83
C ASN A 94 1.42 2.00 27.79
N GLN A 95 2.16 0.91 27.90
CA GLN A 95 2.03 -0.22 26.97
C GLN A 95 0.68 -0.97 27.05
N GLN A 96 -0.17 -0.69 28.05
CA GLN A 96 -1.53 -1.25 28.11
C GLN A 96 -2.53 -0.46 27.26
N ASP A 97 -2.19 0.77 26.84
CA ASP A 97 -3.02 1.59 25.99
C ASP A 97 -2.63 1.35 24.52
N GLN A 98 -3.27 0.33 23.93
CA GLN A 98 -3.03 -0.10 22.56
C GLN A 98 -4.31 -0.12 21.72
N TRP A 99 -4.14 0.20 20.45
CA TRP A 99 -5.20 0.20 19.44
C TRP A 99 -4.67 -0.39 18.14
N GLU A 100 -5.37 -1.36 17.58
CA GLU A 100 -5.23 -1.71 16.18
C GLU A 100 -6.06 -0.72 15.36
N VAL A 101 -5.43 0.00 14.43
CA VAL A 101 -6.11 0.95 13.55
C VAL A 101 -6.38 0.31 12.20
N THR A 102 -7.58 0.57 11.68
CA THR A 102 -7.87 0.43 10.26
C THR A 102 -8.58 1.69 9.80
N LEU A 103 -7.93 2.43 8.91
CA LEU A 103 -8.47 3.64 8.29
C LEU A 103 -8.57 3.42 6.79
N TYR A 104 -9.81 3.39 6.29
CA TYR A 104 -10.11 3.34 4.87
C TYR A 104 -10.37 4.75 4.35
N LEU A 105 -9.65 5.12 3.32
CA LEU A 105 -9.74 6.39 2.62
C LEU A 105 -10.25 6.14 1.19
N SER A 106 -11.02 7.08 0.66
CA SER A 106 -11.59 7.00 -0.69
C SER A 106 -11.56 8.35 -1.39
N ASN A 107 -11.84 8.32 -2.69
CA ASN A 107 -11.94 9.51 -3.55
C ASN A 107 -10.65 10.33 -3.56
N GLY A 108 -9.51 9.68 -3.73
CA GLY A 108 -8.22 10.33 -3.93
C GLY A 108 -8.32 11.37 -5.05
N ALA A 109 -8.14 12.63 -4.69
CA ALA A 109 -8.30 13.78 -5.58
C ALA A 109 -7.01 14.61 -5.58
N ASN A 110 -6.61 15.09 -6.75
CA ASN A 110 -5.58 16.14 -6.83
C ASN A 110 -6.15 17.49 -6.37
N TRP A 111 -5.28 18.50 -6.22
CA TRP A 111 -5.70 19.82 -5.76
C TRP A 111 -6.78 20.47 -6.62
N SER A 112 -6.71 20.36 -7.94
CA SER A 112 -7.71 20.97 -8.83
C SER A 112 -9.10 20.35 -8.62
N GLN A 113 -9.17 19.03 -8.53
CA GLN A 113 -10.41 18.31 -8.24
C GLN A 113 -10.93 18.65 -6.84
N TRP A 114 -10.06 18.65 -5.83
CA TRP A 114 -10.41 18.92 -4.45
C TRP A 114 -10.95 20.35 -4.24
N SER A 115 -10.20 21.35 -4.71
CA SER A 115 -10.55 22.76 -4.58
C SER A 115 -11.77 23.16 -5.41
N SER A 116 -12.06 22.47 -6.52
CA SER A 116 -13.29 22.70 -7.31
C SER A 116 -14.58 22.44 -6.53
N LEU A 117 -14.50 21.63 -5.46
CA LEU A 117 -15.60 21.37 -4.54
C LEU A 117 -15.74 22.43 -3.45
N GLY A 118 -14.96 23.52 -3.50
CA GLY A 118 -14.92 24.56 -2.49
C GLY A 118 -14.19 24.15 -1.20
N ARG A 119 -13.37 23.10 -1.26
CA ARG A 119 -12.64 22.55 -0.11
C ARG A 119 -11.24 23.16 0.01
N SER A 120 -10.69 23.12 1.20
CA SER A 120 -9.37 23.67 1.57
C SER A 120 -8.40 22.58 2.01
N TYR A 121 -7.17 22.97 2.32
CA TYR A 121 -6.14 22.16 2.97
C TYR A 121 -5.75 22.78 4.32
N LYS A 122 -4.98 22.05 5.13
CA LYS A 122 -4.46 22.50 6.42
C LYS A 122 -2.93 22.63 6.39
N ASP A 123 -2.42 23.72 6.95
CA ASP A 123 -0.99 24.07 6.97
C ASP A 123 -0.65 25.05 8.09
N GLU A 124 -1.14 24.79 9.30
CA GLU A 124 -0.94 25.65 10.48
C GLU A 124 0.55 25.82 10.82
N GLY A 125 1.39 24.85 10.46
CA GLY A 125 2.84 24.90 10.62
C GLY A 125 3.60 25.59 9.49
N GLY A 126 2.94 25.95 8.38
CA GLY A 126 3.59 26.56 7.21
C GLY A 126 4.58 25.64 6.48
N PHE A 127 4.44 24.32 6.65
CA PHE A 127 5.36 23.33 6.09
C PHE A 127 4.98 22.91 4.66
N ALA A 128 3.76 23.21 4.22
CA ALA A 128 3.34 22.87 2.86
C ALA A 128 4.21 23.59 1.83
N ASN A 129 4.58 24.86 2.07
CA ASN A 129 5.45 25.65 1.20
C ASN A 129 5.05 25.56 -0.29
N GLY A 130 3.74 25.64 -0.57
CA GLY A 130 3.19 25.53 -1.93
C GLY A 130 3.01 24.10 -2.46
N ASN A 131 3.52 23.06 -1.79
CA ASN A 131 3.41 21.67 -2.22
C ASN A 131 1.97 21.11 -2.17
N HIS A 132 1.03 21.82 -1.54
CA HIS A 132 -0.39 21.44 -1.47
C HIS A 132 -1.02 21.18 -2.85
N VAL A 133 -0.50 21.81 -3.91
CA VAL A 133 -0.97 21.57 -5.29
C VAL A 133 -0.61 20.17 -5.82
N ASN A 134 0.42 19.54 -5.24
CA ASN A 134 0.93 18.21 -5.60
C ASN A 134 0.41 17.11 -4.66
N TRP A 135 -0.38 17.46 -3.66
CA TRP A 135 -0.92 16.49 -2.71
C TRP A 135 -2.07 15.69 -3.31
N THR A 136 -2.27 14.50 -2.73
CA THR A 136 -3.53 13.78 -2.88
C THR A 136 -4.38 14.00 -1.64
N TYR A 137 -5.65 14.29 -1.86
CA TYR A 137 -6.65 14.54 -0.82
C TYR A 137 -7.65 13.40 -0.79
N TYR A 138 -7.96 12.92 0.40
CA TYR A 138 -8.89 11.83 0.62
C TYR A 138 -9.97 12.22 1.61
N ILE A 139 -11.10 11.51 1.53
CA ILE A 139 -12.07 11.43 2.62
C ILE A 139 -12.02 10.03 3.24
N ILE A 140 -12.51 9.89 4.46
CA ILE A 140 -12.74 8.58 5.09
C ILE A 140 -13.85 7.90 4.30
N ASN A 141 -13.62 6.64 3.94
CA ASN A 141 -14.49 5.88 3.07
C ASN A 141 -15.88 5.76 3.72
N PRO A 142 -16.95 6.30 3.10
CA PRO A 142 -18.29 6.24 3.68
C PRO A 142 -18.91 4.83 3.58
N ASN A 143 -18.36 3.96 2.74
CA ASN A 143 -18.90 2.62 2.45
C ASN A 143 -18.17 1.51 3.20
N THR A 144 -17.02 1.80 3.81
CA THR A 144 -16.22 0.83 4.57
C THR A 144 -15.82 1.45 5.90
N ALA A 145 -16.25 0.86 7.01
CA ALA A 145 -16.04 1.41 8.35
C ALA A 145 -14.55 1.47 8.71
N SER A 146 -14.09 2.66 9.06
CA SER A 146 -12.79 2.87 9.71
C SER A 146 -12.95 2.79 11.22
N GLN A 147 -11.97 2.23 11.92
CA GLN A 147 -12.09 1.96 13.35
C GLN A 147 -10.74 1.83 14.07
N LEU A 148 -10.78 2.05 15.38
CA LEU A 148 -9.78 1.59 16.32
C LEU A 148 -10.36 0.38 17.07
N VAL A 149 -9.65 -0.75 17.04
CA VAL A 149 -9.96 -1.94 17.83
C VAL A 149 -9.02 -1.95 19.03
N GLY A 150 -9.59 -1.95 20.23
CA GLY A 150 -8.81 -1.90 21.45
C GLY A 150 -8.06 -3.19 21.71
N LEU A 151 -6.79 -3.08 22.08
CA LEU A 151 -5.93 -4.18 22.50
C LEU A 151 -5.48 -3.96 23.96
N GLN A 152 -4.95 -5.01 24.59
CA GLN A 152 -4.46 -4.95 25.98
C GLN A 152 -5.50 -4.35 26.94
N GLY A 153 -5.20 -3.23 27.61
CA GLY A 153 -6.13 -2.54 28.51
C GLY A 153 -7.37 -1.97 27.80
N ASN A 154 -7.35 -1.82 26.47
CA ASN A 154 -8.51 -1.47 25.67
C ASN A 154 -9.27 -2.66 25.09
N ALA A 155 -8.86 -3.91 25.38
CA ALA A 155 -9.48 -5.11 24.81
C ALA A 155 -11.01 -5.11 24.96
N GLY A 156 -11.69 -5.47 23.88
CA GLY A 156 -13.16 -5.50 23.81
C GLY A 156 -13.81 -4.16 23.42
N LYS A 157 -13.04 -3.09 23.23
CA LYS A 157 -13.54 -1.82 22.68
C LYS A 157 -13.41 -1.80 21.16
N THR A 158 -14.42 -1.26 20.48
CA THR A 158 -14.36 -0.92 19.06
C THR A 158 -14.87 0.51 18.89
N VAL A 159 -14.05 1.36 18.30
CA VAL A 159 -14.27 2.80 18.24
C VAL A 159 -14.30 3.22 16.78
N PRO A 160 -15.47 3.60 16.24
CA PRO A 160 -15.55 4.10 14.87
C PRO A 160 -14.75 5.38 14.68
N ILE A 161 -14.08 5.49 13.54
CA ILE A 161 -13.40 6.70 13.06
C ILE A 161 -14.28 7.32 11.98
N ILE A 162 -14.69 8.57 12.19
CA ILE A 162 -15.58 9.31 11.30
C ILE A 162 -14.85 10.53 10.75
N HIS A 163 -15.13 10.90 9.50
CA HIS A 163 -14.47 12.02 8.84
C HIS A 163 -14.66 13.32 9.63
N MET A 164 -13.58 14.09 9.80
CA MET A 164 -13.62 15.41 10.40
C MET A 164 -12.85 16.41 9.53
N PRO A 165 -13.43 17.60 9.24
CA PRO A 165 -14.78 18.03 9.60
C PRO A 165 -15.88 17.28 8.82
N ALA A 166 -17.08 17.21 9.38
CA ALA A 166 -18.22 16.50 8.79
C ALA A 166 -18.67 17.09 7.43
N ASN A 167 -18.38 18.37 7.19
CA ASN A 167 -18.64 19.04 5.91
C ASN A 167 -17.60 18.75 4.82
N LEU A 168 -16.59 17.92 5.12
CA LEU A 168 -15.51 17.52 4.21
C LEU A 168 -14.63 18.68 3.72
N ASN A 169 -14.65 19.85 4.38
CA ASN A 169 -13.88 21.02 3.95
C ASN A 169 -12.37 20.80 4.00
N ILE A 170 -11.89 19.98 4.93
CA ILE A 170 -10.49 19.56 5.05
C ILE A 170 -10.47 18.04 4.94
N GLY A 171 -9.58 17.50 4.11
CA GLY A 171 -9.45 16.07 3.92
C GLY A 171 -8.24 15.49 4.64
N PHE A 172 -8.04 14.19 4.48
CA PHE A 172 -6.75 13.58 4.70
C PHE A 172 -5.82 14.00 3.56
N GLN A 173 -4.74 14.69 3.90
CA GLN A 173 -3.76 15.21 2.94
C GLN A 173 -2.51 14.33 2.94
N PHE A 174 -1.98 14.07 1.76
CA PHE A 174 -0.85 13.17 1.54
C PHE A 174 0.14 13.79 0.55
N GLY A 175 1.41 13.85 0.91
CA GLY A 175 2.49 14.39 0.09
C GLY A 175 3.60 15.10 0.89
N THR A 176 4.50 15.78 0.19
CA THR A 176 5.60 16.56 0.81
C THR A 176 5.06 17.74 1.62
N GLY A 177 5.38 17.79 2.91
CA GLY A 177 4.89 18.79 3.87
C GLY A 177 3.46 18.53 4.34
N ALA A 178 2.83 17.42 3.94
CA ALA A 178 1.42 17.16 4.25
C ALA A 178 1.21 16.68 5.70
N ASN A 179 2.26 16.27 6.42
CA ASN A 179 2.18 15.82 7.81
C ASN A 179 1.92 16.96 8.81
N MET A 180 1.98 18.24 8.40
CA MET A 180 1.80 19.45 9.23
C MET A 180 2.82 19.71 10.35
N LYS A 181 3.83 18.88 10.51
CA LYS A 181 4.81 18.98 11.61
C LYS A 181 6.22 19.27 11.09
N ASN A 182 6.51 18.91 9.85
CA ASN A 182 7.76 19.18 9.17
C ASN A 182 7.56 19.21 7.64
N ALA A 183 8.62 19.55 6.89
CA ALA A 183 8.60 19.63 5.42
C ALA A 183 8.78 18.26 4.71
N GLY A 184 8.86 17.16 5.46
CA GLY A 184 9.06 15.80 4.97
C GLY A 184 7.84 15.23 4.25
N PHE A 185 8.02 14.11 3.56
CA PHE A 185 6.93 13.40 2.90
C PHE A 185 6.08 12.67 3.93
N GLY A 186 4.77 12.87 3.88
CA GLY A 186 3.91 12.35 4.92
C GLY A 186 2.42 12.48 4.64
N MET A 187 1.63 12.26 5.68
CA MET A 187 0.20 12.49 5.65
C MET A 187 -0.33 13.06 6.96
N SER A 188 -1.48 13.71 6.89
CA SER A 188 -2.23 14.04 8.08
C SER A 188 -3.72 14.14 7.84
N GLY A 189 -4.52 14.02 8.90
CA GLY A 189 -5.97 14.20 8.82
C GLY A 189 -6.61 14.20 10.20
N TRP A 190 -7.69 14.94 10.33
CA TRP A 190 -8.52 14.90 11.54
C TRP A 190 -9.58 13.82 11.40
N PHE A 191 -9.94 13.25 12.54
CA PHE A 191 -11.08 12.37 12.64
C PHE A 191 -11.88 12.64 13.90
N SER A 192 -13.14 12.23 13.88
CA SER A 192 -13.98 12.18 15.06
C SER A 192 -14.13 10.74 15.54
N TYR A 193 -14.13 10.54 16.85
CA TYR A 193 -14.34 9.24 17.47
C TYR A 193 -15.18 9.37 18.73
N SER A 194 -15.79 8.26 19.16
CA SER A 194 -16.55 8.20 20.41
C SER A 194 -16.28 6.91 21.17
N LEU A 195 -15.82 7.03 22.42
CA LEU A 195 -15.55 5.88 23.29
C LEU A 195 -16.81 5.32 23.96
N ASN A 196 -17.86 6.14 24.08
CA ASN A 196 -19.12 5.80 24.76
C ASN A 196 -20.34 5.88 23.82
N GLY A 197 -20.12 6.11 22.53
CA GLY A 197 -21.17 6.28 21.51
C GLY A 197 -22.02 7.54 21.65
N THR A 198 -21.75 8.41 22.63
CA THR A 198 -22.57 9.60 22.94
C THR A 198 -21.78 10.90 22.79
N ASN A 199 -20.57 10.93 23.36
CA ASN A 199 -19.68 12.08 23.29
C ASN A 199 -18.67 11.86 22.17
N TYR A 200 -18.60 12.82 21.25
CA TYR A 200 -17.65 12.80 20.15
C TYR A 200 -16.46 13.71 20.46
N TYR A 201 -15.28 13.18 20.15
CA TYR A 201 -13.99 13.81 20.39
C TYR A 201 -13.22 13.90 19.09
N GLN A 202 -12.20 14.76 19.07
CA GLN A 202 -11.30 14.90 17.93
C GLN A 202 -10.06 14.05 18.15
N GLY A 203 -9.64 13.34 17.12
CA GLY A 203 -8.30 12.80 17.01
C GLY A 203 -7.66 13.24 15.71
N ASP A 204 -6.36 12.98 15.60
CA ASP A 204 -5.63 13.21 14.38
C ASP A 204 -4.55 12.16 14.13
N PHE A 205 -4.13 12.11 12.87
CA PHE A 205 -2.91 11.43 12.45
C PHE A 205 -1.97 12.46 11.86
N ASN A 206 -0.69 12.40 12.23
CA ASN A 206 0.40 13.23 11.70
C ASN A 206 1.63 12.34 11.47
N LEU A 207 1.82 11.90 10.23
CA LEU A 207 2.72 10.80 9.92
C LEU A 207 3.78 11.21 8.92
N ASP A 208 5.03 10.90 9.23
CA ASP A 208 6.09 10.81 8.22
C ASP A 208 5.98 9.45 7.53
N LEU A 209 6.06 9.46 6.21
CA LEU A 209 5.93 8.29 5.37
C LEU A 209 7.25 8.06 4.63
N SER A 210 7.82 6.87 4.78
CA SER A 210 8.97 6.44 3.97
C SER A 210 8.53 5.43 2.92
N THR A 211 9.11 5.55 1.72
CA THR A 211 8.86 4.62 0.63
C THR A 211 9.48 3.27 0.93
N ILE A 212 8.76 2.19 0.61
CA ILE A 212 9.31 0.84 0.62
C ILE A 212 9.55 0.42 -0.83
N GLU A 213 10.75 -0.07 -1.14
CA GLU A 213 10.97 -0.74 -2.42
C GLU A 213 10.13 -2.01 -2.49
N ARG A 214 9.31 -2.15 -3.52
CA ARG A 214 8.51 -3.35 -3.74
C ARG A 214 9.44 -4.48 -4.18
N VAL A 215 9.51 -5.54 -3.37
CA VAL A 215 10.28 -6.74 -3.67
C VAL A 215 9.32 -7.78 -4.25
N ILE A 216 9.56 -8.17 -5.50
CA ILE A 216 8.70 -9.13 -6.21
C ILE A 216 9.42 -10.47 -6.33
N GLN A 217 8.80 -11.53 -5.82
CA GLN A 217 9.14 -12.92 -6.05
C GLN A 217 8.32 -13.47 -7.22
N LYS A 218 8.90 -14.33 -8.05
CA LYS A 218 8.23 -14.92 -9.22
C LYS A 218 8.31 -16.44 -9.16
N THR A 219 7.23 -17.09 -9.56
CA THR A 219 7.13 -18.55 -9.77
C THR A 219 6.43 -18.82 -11.09
N ALA A 220 6.63 -19.99 -11.68
CA ALA A 220 5.94 -20.39 -12.90
C ALA A 220 5.43 -21.82 -12.80
N SER A 221 4.36 -22.15 -13.54
CA SER A 221 3.82 -23.50 -13.62
C SER A 221 4.80 -24.52 -14.22
N LYS A 222 5.77 -24.05 -15.02
CA LYS A 222 6.87 -24.82 -15.56
C LYS A 222 8.09 -23.91 -15.79
N THR A 223 9.27 -24.37 -15.38
CA THR A 223 10.53 -23.61 -15.51
C THR A 223 11.58 -24.34 -16.34
N ASP A 224 11.47 -25.65 -16.51
CA ASP A 224 12.41 -26.47 -17.26
C ASP A 224 11.70 -27.11 -18.44
N PHE A 225 12.36 -27.09 -19.59
CA PHE A 225 11.86 -27.55 -20.87
C PHE A 225 12.87 -28.48 -21.52
N ASP A 226 12.37 -29.44 -22.30
CA ASP A 226 13.20 -30.38 -23.04
C ASP A 226 12.72 -30.57 -24.49
N CYS A 227 13.21 -31.63 -25.14
CA CYS A 227 12.86 -31.96 -26.53
C CYS A 227 11.35 -32.23 -26.73
N ASP A 228 10.61 -32.64 -25.70
CA ASP A 228 9.17 -32.87 -25.79
C ASP A 228 8.36 -31.57 -25.79
N ASP A 229 9.01 -30.46 -25.43
CA ASP A 229 8.40 -29.12 -25.36
C ASP A 229 8.67 -28.26 -26.61
N LEU A 230 9.19 -28.82 -27.70
CA LEU A 230 9.45 -28.03 -28.92
C LEU A 230 8.18 -27.32 -29.43
N GLY A 231 8.32 -26.04 -29.79
CA GLY A 231 7.20 -25.19 -30.20
C GLY A 231 6.64 -24.35 -29.06
N SER A 232 5.38 -23.92 -29.18
CA SER A 232 4.76 -22.97 -28.25
C SER A 232 4.19 -23.68 -27.02
N ASN A 233 4.56 -23.20 -25.84
CA ASN A 233 4.09 -23.66 -24.54
C ASN A 233 3.53 -22.49 -23.75
N THR A 234 2.28 -22.57 -23.32
CA THR A 234 1.71 -21.56 -22.43
C THR A 234 1.96 -21.96 -20.98
N ILE A 235 2.63 -21.08 -20.23
CA ILE A 235 2.87 -21.25 -18.79
C ILE A 235 2.16 -20.15 -18.01
N THR A 236 1.79 -20.43 -16.76
CA THR A 236 1.26 -19.41 -15.84
C THR A 236 2.39 -18.94 -14.95
N VAL A 237 2.70 -17.65 -15.00
CA VAL A 237 3.69 -17.01 -14.12
C VAL A 237 2.96 -16.27 -13.02
N THR A 238 3.33 -16.55 -11.77
CA THR A 238 2.77 -15.88 -10.58
C THR A 238 3.84 -15.00 -9.95
N SER A 239 3.55 -13.71 -9.85
CA SER A 239 4.35 -12.75 -9.09
C SER A 239 3.71 -12.55 -7.72
N THR A 240 4.52 -12.49 -6.66
CA THR A 240 4.09 -12.23 -5.28
C THR A 240 5.00 -11.18 -4.67
N ASP A 241 4.44 -10.13 -4.07
CA ASP A 241 5.23 -9.13 -3.36
C ASP A 241 5.50 -9.52 -1.89
N GLN A 242 6.33 -8.74 -1.19
CA GLN A 242 6.63 -8.98 0.23
C GLN A 242 5.41 -8.80 1.16
N PHE A 243 4.31 -8.23 0.66
CA PHE A 243 3.08 -7.99 1.41
C PHE A 243 2.05 -9.11 1.18
N GLY A 244 2.38 -10.12 0.38
CA GLY A 244 1.52 -11.27 0.09
C GLY A 244 0.51 -11.03 -1.03
N ASN A 245 0.59 -9.89 -1.75
CA ASN A 245 -0.24 -9.69 -2.93
C ASN A 245 0.31 -10.54 -4.06
N SER A 246 -0.58 -11.25 -4.75
CA SER A 246 -0.21 -12.11 -5.88
C SER A 246 -1.03 -11.80 -7.12
N CYS A 247 -0.39 -11.91 -8.28
CA CYS A 247 -1.03 -11.86 -9.57
C CYS A 247 -0.46 -12.96 -10.47
N SER A 248 -1.30 -13.49 -11.35
CA SER A 248 -0.88 -14.50 -12.32
C SER A 248 -1.17 -14.03 -13.74
N GLN A 249 -0.27 -14.37 -14.65
CA GLN A 249 -0.40 -14.09 -16.07
C GLN A 249 0.07 -15.29 -16.88
N ASP A 250 -0.67 -15.61 -17.94
CA ASP A 250 -0.23 -16.60 -18.92
C ASP A 250 0.79 -15.98 -19.88
N VAL A 251 1.88 -16.71 -20.12
CA VAL A 251 3.00 -16.32 -20.98
C VAL A 251 3.29 -17.46 -21.95
N ASP A 252 3.39 -17.13 -23.23
CA ASP A 252 3.79 -18.08 -24.25
C ASP A 252 5.33 -18.17 -24.34
N ILE A 253 5.85 -19.39 -24.24
CA ILE A 253 7.26 -19.75 -24.35
C ILE A 253 7.44 -20.63 -25.58
N THR A 254 8.21 -20.16 -26.56
CA THR A 254 8.57 -20.93 -27.75
C THR A 254 9.91 -21.62 -27.52
N ILE A 255 9.93 -22.95 -27.57
CA ILE A 255 11.17 -23.75 -27.46
C ILE A 255 11.65 -24.13 -28.85
N GLN A 256 12.94 -23.89 -29.11
CA GLN A 256 13.58 -24.22 -30.39
C GLN A 256 14.82 -25.09 -30.20
N ASP A 257 15.03 -26.01 -31.13
CA ASP A 257 16.27 -26.72 -31.30
C ASP A 257 17.15 -25.99 -32.33
N ILE A 258 18.35 -25.60 -31.91
CA ILE A 258 19.35 -24.96 -32.76
C ILE A 258 20.60 -25.83 -32.95
N THR A 259 20.56 -27.08 -32.47
CA THR A 259 21.68 -28.00 -32.57
C THR A 259 21.80 -28.54 -34.01
N PRO A 260 22.99 -28.45 -34.64
CA PRO A 260 23.17 -29.00 -35.98
C PRO A 260 22.99 -30.52 -36.00
N PRO A 261 22.35 -31.11 -37.03
CA PRO A 261 22.22 -32.55 -37.14
C PRO A 261 23.59 -33.19 -37.36
N ASN A 262 23.87 -34.29 -36.64
CA ASN A 262 25.07 -35.08 -36.85
C ASN A 262 24.80 -36.18 -37.88
N VAL A 263 25.39 -36.06 -39.07
CA VAL A 263 25.24 -37.06 -40.15
C VAL A 263 26.38 -38.05 -40.06
N VAL A 264 26.07 -39.30 -39.70
CA VAL A 264 27.02 -40.43 -39.78
C VAL A 264 26.79 -41.17 -41.09
N THR A 265 27.77 -41.15 -41.99
CA THR A 265 27.72 -41.92 -43.23
C THR A 265 28.27 -43.33 -43.01
N LYS A 266 27.69 -44.32 -43.70
CA LYS A 266 28.17 -45.69 -43.73
C LYS A 266 28.82 -45.94 -45.09
N ASN A 267 30.09 -46.32 -45.09
CA ASN A 267 30.83 -46.71 -46.29
C ASN A 267 30.48 -48.13 -46.72
#